data_AF-A0A957C9T4-F1
#
_entry.id   AF-A0A957C9T4-F1
#
_cell.length_a   1.000
_cell.length_b   1.000
_cell.length_c   1.000
_cell.angle_alpha   90.00
_cell.angle_beta   90.00
_cell.angle_gamma   90.00
#
_symmetry.space_group_name_H-M   'P 1'
#
loop_
_entity.id
_entity.type
_entity.pdbx_description
1 polymer ?
#
loop_
_entity_poly.entity_id
_entity_poly.type
_entity_poly.pdbx_seq_one_letter_code
_entity_poly.pdbx_strand_id
1 'polypeptide(L)'
;MKTKKKLNVTKQNLLIDLLIAGGFLLAAQPHLTGMAIHEWLSLGLGVGFLTHVLLHWRWVLETSRRMFSKLARQARINYVLNLALLVAFTLIIFSGLMISEEVLPLLGLQGVHGGVWKSLHTLAADAVVWLVGLHIALHWKWIVTNVKKYLFGWLPKRRRTAVKPSEATI
;
A
#
# COMPACT_ATOMS: atom_id res chain seq x y z
N MET A 1 32.04 -17.92 -7.01
CA MET A 1 31.22 -16.79 -7.49
C MET A 1 29.77 -17.00 -7.06
N LYS A 2 29.25 -16.29 -6.05
CA LYS A 2 27.86 -16.47 -5.58
C LYS A 2 26.91 -15.82 -6.59
N THR A 3 26.11 -16.63 -7.30
CA THR A 3 25.05 -16.16 -8.19
C THR A 3 24.03 -15.35 -7.36
N LYS A 4 23.95 -14.03 -7.59
CA LYS A 4 22.89 -13.20 -7.01
C LYS A 4 21.55 -13.74 -7.51
N LYS A 5 20.75 -14.32 -6.62
CA LYS A 5 19.41 -14.83 -6.93
C LYS A 5 18.57 -13.67 -7.45
N LYS A 6 18.10 -13.75 -8.70
CA LYS A 6 17.26 -12.72 -9.31
C LYS A 6 15.91 -12.70 -8.57
N LEU A 7 15.61 -11.60 -7.89
CA LEU A 7 14.40 -11.47 -7.10
C LEU A 7 13.17 -11.36 -8.03
N ASN A 8 12.05 -11.98 -7.62
CA ASN A 8 10.79 -11.86 -8.35
C ASN A 8 10.13 -10.53 -7.96
N VAL A 9 10.23 -9.54 -8.85
CA VAL A 9 9.75 -8.17 -8.63
C VAL A 9 8.28 -8.13 -8.22
N THR A 10 7.39 -8.90 -8.86
CA THR A 10 5.97 -8.93 -8.49
C THR A 10 5.76 -9.45 -7.08
N LYS A 11 6.50 -10.50 -6.68
CA LYS A 11 6.42 -11.04 -5.32
C LYS A 11 6.93 -10.01 -4.30
N GLN A 12 8.01 -9.30 -4.61
CA GLN A 12 8.56 -8.26 -3.74
C GLN A 12 7.58 -7.10 -3.56
N ASN A 13 7.03 -6.58 -4.65
CA ASN A 13 6.06 -5.48 -4.59
C ASN A 13 4.84 -5.90 -3.77
N LEU A 14 4.28 -7.09 -4.03
CA LEU A 14 3.16 -7.61 -3.25
C LEU A 14 3.50 -7.72 -1.75
N LEU A 15 4.70 -8.17 -1.41
CA LEU A 15 5.12 -8.26 0.00
C LEU A 15 5.20 -6.88 0.65
N ILE A 16 5.81 -5.91 -0.03
CA ILE A 16 5.91 -4.52 0.45
C ILE A 16 4.51 -3.93 0.62
N ASP A 17 3.63 -4.09 -0.37
CA ASP A 17 2.26 -3.58 -0.33
C ASP A 17 1.46 -4.19 0.82
N LEU A 18 1.61 -5.50 1.06
CA LEU A 18 0.96 -6.18 2.19
C LEU A 18 1.50 -5.72 3.54
N LEU A 19 2.82 -5.48 3.66
CA LEU A 19 3.41 -4.96 4.89
C LEU A 19 2.95 -3.53 5.18
N ILE A 20 2.93 -2.67 4.17
CA ILE A 20 2.45 -1.29 4.29
C ILE A 20 0.96 -1.28 4.62
N ALA A 21 0.13 -2.06 3.92
CA ALA A 21 -1.30 -2.13 4.18
C ALA A 21 -1.60 -2.70 5.58
N GLY A 22 -0.91 -3.78 5.99
CA GLY A 22 -1.07 -4.37 7.32
C GLY A 22 -0.65 -3.41 8.43
N GLY A 23 0.50 -2.76 8.30
CA GLY A 23 0.94 -1.75 9.25
C GLY A 23 0.00 -0.55 9.30
N PHE A 24 -0.49 -0.08 8.14
CA PHE A 24 -1.47 1.01 8.07
C PHE A 24 -2.76 0.69 8.84
N LEU A 25 -3.30 -0.52 8.70
CA LEU A 25 -4.50 -0.94 9.44
C LEU A 25 -4.28 -0.91 10.96
N LEU A 26 -3.09 -1.28 11.42
CA LEU A 26 -2.73 -1.18 12.85
C LEU A 26 -2.59 0.28 13.28
N ALA A 27 -1.89 1.11 12.49
CA ALA A 27 -1.70 2.53 12.78
C ALA A 27 -3.02 3.32 12.75
N ALA A 28 -3.99 2.91 11.93
CA ALA A 28 -5.31 3.53 11.83
C ALA A 28 -6.19 3.31 13.08
N GLN A 29 -5.75 2.50 14.05
CA GLN A 29 -6.46 2.23 15.29
C GLN A 29 -5.56 2.52 16.52
N PRO A 30 -5.25 3.79 16.80
CA PRO A 30 -4.39 4.16 17.94
C PRO A 30 -4.95 3.72 19.29
N HIS A 31 -6.28 3.55 19.41
CA HIS A 31 -6.93 3.02 20.61
C HIS A 31 -6.52 1.57 20.93
N LEU A 32 -6.17 0.78 19.91
CA LEU A 32 -5.73 -0.61 20.08
C LEU A 32 -4.23 -0.71 20.37
N THR A 33 -3.42 0.18 19.78
CA THR A 33 -1.96 0.14 19.89
C THR A 33 -1.41 1.00 21.02
N GLY A 34 -2.14 2.02 21.47
CA GLY A 34 -1.61 3.10 22.30
C GLY A 34 -0.84 4.14 21.48
N MET A 35 -0.66 5.34 22.05
CA MET A 35 -0.07 6.50 21.37
C MET A 35 1.40 6.28 20.98
N ALA A 36 2.23 5.80 21.90
CA ALA A 36 3.64 5.56 21.61
C ALA A 36 3.83 4.58 20.43
N ILE A 37 3.11 3.46 20.43
CA ILE A 37 3.19 2.49 19.31
C ILE A 37 2.64 3.13 18.02
N HIS A 38 1.55 3.90 18.08
CA HIS A 38 1.01 4.59 16.92
C HIS A 38 2.05 5.53 16.29
N GLU A 39 2.77 6.33 17.08
CA GLU A 39 3.77 7.26 16.56
C GLU A 39 4.96 6.55 15.92
N TRP A 40 5.56 5.57 16.61
CA TRP A 40 6.71 4.81 16.08
C TRP A 40 6.34 3.95 14.87
N LEU A 41 5.17 3.31 14.90
CA LEU A 41 4.65 2.55 13.77
C LEU A 41 4.37 3.45 12.58
N SER A 42 3.76 4.63 12.80
CA SER A 42 3.48 5.59 11.74
C SER A 42 4.75 6.16 11.12
N LEU A 43 5.79 6.40 11.93
CA LEU A 43 7.11 6.79 11.43
C LEU A 43 7.71 5.69 10.53
N GLY A 44 7.67 4.44 10.99
CA GLY A 44 8.13 3.28 10.21
C GLY A 44 7.34 3.11 8.90
N LEU A 45 6.02 3.30 8.95
CA LEU A 45 5.16 3.32 7.76
C LEU A 45 5.51 4.44 6.81
N GLY A 46 5.86 5.64 7.32
CA GLY A 46 6.35 6.74 6.51
C GLY A 46 7.58 6.32 5.70
N VAL A 47 8.58 5.73 6.36
CA VAL A 47 9.79 5.21 5.68
C VAL A 47 9.45 4.13 4.66
N GLY A 48 8.56 3.19 5.02
CA GLY A 48 8.09 2.15 4.11
C GLY A 48 7.39 2.70 2.86
N PHE A 49 6.51 3.69 3.05
CA PHE A 49 5.80 4.38 1.98
C PHE A 49 6.76 5.14 1.06
N LEU A 50 7.70 5.93 1.61
CA LEU A 50 8.74 6.60 0.85
C LEU A 50 9.56 5.60 0.02
N THR A 51 9.94 4.47 0.62
CA THR A 51 10.65 3.40 -0.09
C THR A 51 9.82 2.84 -1.24
N HIS A 52 8.53 2.57 -1.02
CA HIS A 52 7.61 2.11 -2.06
C HIS A 52 7.54 3.12 -3.23
N VAL A 53 7.35 4.41 -2.95
CA VAL A 53 7.31 5.46 -3.98
C VAL A 53 8.62 5.53 -4.76
N LEU A 54 9.77 5.46 -4.08
CA LEU A 54 11.09 5.49 -4.73
C LEU A 54 11.33 4.28 -5.63
N LEU A 55 10.95 3.08 -5.19
CA LEU A 55 11.02 1.86 -6.02
C LEU A 55 10.16 1.96 -7.28
N HIS A 56 9.05 2.71 -7.19
CA HIS A 56 8.12 2.94 -8.28
C HIS A 56 8.31 4.29 -9.01
N TRP A 57 9.38 5.03 -8.72
CA TRP A 57 9.54 6.42 -9.19
C TRP A 57 9.52 6.56 -10.71
N ARG A 58 10.18 5.64 -11.44
CA ARG A 58 10.15 5.62 -12.91
C ARG A 58 8.74 5.44 -13.45
N TRP A 59 7.96 4.54 -12.85
CA TRP A 59 6.58 4.30 -13.23
C TRP A 59 5.70 5.54 -12.99
N VAL A 60 5.92 6.25 -11.88
CA VAL A 60 5.25 7.52 -11.59
C VAL A 60 5.51 8.51 -12.73
N LEU A 61 6.78 8.82 -13.02
CA LEU A 61 7.15 9.77 -14.07
C LEU A 61 6.61 9.39 -15.46
N GLU A 62 6.73 8.12 -15.86
CA GLU A 62 6.27 7.64 -17.16
C GLU A 62 4.74 7.71 -17.28
N THR A 63 4.02 7.35 -16.22
CA THR A 63 2.54 7.39 -16.22
C THR A 63 2.04 8.83 -16.20
N SER A 64 2.69 9.72 -15.43
CA SER A 64 2.37 11.16 -15.42
C SER A 64 2.52 11.78 -16.82
N ARG A 65 3.60 11.47 -17.54
CA ARG A 65 3.81 11.95 -18.91
C ARG A 65 2.75 11.43 -19.88
N ARG A 66 2.36 10.15 -19.73
CA ARG A 66 1.35 9.53 -20.59
C ARG A 66 -0.07 9.98 -20.27
N MET A 67 -0.31 10.62 -19.12
CA MET A 67 -1.65 11.11 -18.73
C MET A 67 -2.27 12.03 -19.79
N PHE A 68 -1.43 12.83 -20.45
CA PHE A 68 -1.82 13.75 -21.52
C PHE A 68 -1.95 13.07 -22.90
N SER A 69 -1.92 11.74 -22.97
CA SER A 69 -2.06 10.94 -24.19
C SER A 69 -3.34 10.07 -24.17
N LYS A 70 -3.54 9.25 -25.23
CA LYS A 70 -4.67 8.32 -25.34
C LYS A 70 -4.52 7.11 -24.40
N LEU A 71 -4.64 7.32 -23.09
CA LEU A 71 -4.77 6.25 -22.10
C LEU A 71 -6.20 5.72 -22.03
N ALA A 72 -6.34 4.41 -21.82
CA ALA A 72 -7.61 3.78 -21.49
C ALA A 72 -8.21 4.39 -20.21
N ARG A 73 -9.55 4.47 -20.15
CA ARG A 73 -10.28 5.07 -19.01
C ARG A 73 -9.87 4.47 -17.66
N GLN A 74 -9.73 3.15 -17.57
CA GLN A 74 -9.31 2.47 -16.35
C GLN A 74 -7.92 2.91 -15.87
N ALA A 75 -6.97 3.09 -16.80
CA ALA A 75 -5.62 3.53 -16.47
C ALA A 75 -5.62 4.97 -15.92
N ARG A 76 -6.50 5.83 -16.43
CA ARG A 76 -6.68 7.19 -15.90
C ARG A 76 -7.25 7.18 -14.49
N ILE A 77 -8.28 6.38 -14.23
CA ILE A 77 -8.88 6.23 -12.89
C ILE A 77 -7.83 5.75 -11.89
N ASN A 78 -7.09 4.68 -12.22
CA ASN A 78 -6.05 4.15 -11.34
C ASN A 78 -4.94 5.17 -11.08
N TYR A 79 -4.55 5.94 -12.10
CA TYR A 79 -3.53 6.97 -11.91
C TYR A 79 -4.03 8.10 -11.00
N VAL A 80 -5.25 8.61 -11.20
CA VAL A 80 -5.83 9.66 -10.35
C VAL A 80 -5.93 9.18 -8.91
N LEU A 81 -6.38 7.93 -8.69
CA LEU A 81 -6.44 7.33 -7.37
C LEU A 81 -5.05 7.22 -6.72
N ASN A 82 -4.04 6.77 -7.46
CA ASN A 82 -2.68 6.65 -6.95
C ASN A 82 -2.06 8.01 -6.64
N LEU A 83 -2.37 9.05 -7.43
CA LEU A 83 -1.94 10.41 -7.15
C LEU A 83 -2.63 10.98 -5.89
N ALA A 84 -3.93 10.74 -5.74
CA ALA A 84 -4.67 11.13 -4.54
C ALA A 84 -4.12 10.43 -3.29
N LEU A 85 -3.80 9.13 -3.39
CA LEU A 85 -3.12 8.38 -2.32
C LEU A 85 -1.75 8.97 -2.01
N LEU A 86 -0.95 9.31 -3.02
CA LEU A 86 0.37 9.91 -2.82
C LEU A 86 0.28 11.21 -2.02
N VAL A 87 -0.65 12.09 -2.40
CA VAL A 87 -0.89 13.37 -1.69
C VAL A 87 -1.40 13.12 -0.27
N ALA A 88 -2.43 12.28 -0.12
CA ALA A 88 -3.04 12.02 1.18
C ALA A 88 -2.07 11.34 2.17
N PHE A 89 -1.27 10.37 1.72
CA PHE A 89 -0.22 9.76 2.54
C PHE A 89 0.87 10.77 2.92
N THR A 90 1.26 11.65 1.99
CA THR A 90 2.23 12.71 2.31
C THR A 90 1.68 13.65 3.39
N LEU A 91 0.41 14.05 3.28
CA LEU A 91 -0.24 14.93 4.25
C LEU A 91 -0.40 14.27 5.63
N ILE A 92 -0.88 13.03 5.72
CA ILE A 92 -1.06 12.34 7.01
C ILE A 92 0.29 12.10 7.70
N ILE A 93 1.33 11.71 6.97
CA ILE A 93 2.68 11.48 7.52
C ILE A 93 3.23 12.80 8.04
N PHE A 94 3.22 13.85 7.20
CA PHE A 94 3.80 15.14 7.56
C PHE A 94 3.07 15.79 8.74
N SER A 95 1.74 15.85 8.70
CA SER A 95 0.94 16.37 9.81
C SER A 95 1.09 15.52 11.09
N GLY A 96 1.24 14.19 10.96
CA GLY A 96 1.50 13.28 12.08
C GLY A 96 2.84 13.57 12.75
N LEU A 97 3.89 13.82 11.94
CA LEU A 97 5.18 14.27 12.46
C LEU A 97 5.06 15.61 13.18
N MET A 98 4.26 16.55 12.67
CA MET A 98 4.09 17.88 13.30
C MET A 98 3.34 17.84 14.64
N ILE A 99 2.50 16.83 14.88
CA ILE A 99 1.78 16.67 16.15
C ILE A 99 2.41 15.65 17.10
N SER A 100 3.46 14.95 16.68
CA SER A 100 4.10 13.87 17.45
C SER A 100 4.66 14.38 18.78
N GLU A 101 4.31 13.70 19.86
CA GLU A 101 4.76 14.04 21.22
C GLU A 101 6.05 13.31 21.61
N GLU A 102 6.37 12.20 20.96
CA GLU A 102 7.58 11.41 21.24
C GLU A 102 8.72 11.72 20.25
N VAL A 103 8.43 11.82 18.95
CA VAL A 103 9.45 11.94 17.90
C VAL A 103 10.02 13.34 17.79
N LEU A 104 9.19 14.39 17.89
CA LEU A 104 9.66 15.78 17.73
C LEU A 104 10.60 16.23 18.86
N PRO A 105 10.30 15.97 20.16
CA PRO A 105 11.21 16.36 21.24
C PRO A 105 12.57 15.69 21.15
N LEU A 106 12.64 14.44 20.66
CA LEU A 106 13.90 13.73 20.41
C LEU A 106 14.76 14.42 19.35
N LEU A 107 14.15 15.18 18.43
CA LEU A 107 14.84 15.98 17.41
C LEU A 107 15.14 17.42 17.87
N GLY A 108 14.84 17.76 19.13
CA GLY A 108 15.02 19.09 19.69
C GLY A 108 13.99 20.11 19.21
N LEU A 109 12.90 19.67 18.58
CA LEU A 109 11.82 20.53 18.08
C LEU A 109 10.68 20.54 19.10
N GLN A 110 10.56 21.63 19.87
CA GLN A 110 9.49 21.82 20.85
C GLN A 110 8.52 22.90 20.35
N GLY A 111 7.21 22.61 20.32
CA GLY A 111 6.19 23.65 20.09
C GLY A 111 5.53 23.72 18.71
N VAL A 112 5.59 22.68 17.88
CA VAL A 112 4.80 22.64 16.60
C VAL A 112 3.37 22.09 16.82
N HIS A 113 2.88 22.07 18.07
CA HIS A 113 1.55 21.58 18.42
C HIS A 113 0.48 22.64 18.16
N GLY A 114 0.13 22.82 16.89
CA GLY A 114 -0.98 23.67 16.46
C GLY A 114 -2.24 22.86 16.18
N GLY A 115 -3.42 23.38 16.55
CA GLY A 115 -4.72 22.74 16.25
C GLY A 115 -4.92 22.46 14.75
N VAL A 116 -4.32 23.28 13.88
CA VAL A 116 -4.33 23.10 12.42
C VAL A 116 -3.71 21.75 12.00
N TRP A 117 -2.58 21.35 12.60
CA TRP A 117 -1.92 20.09 12.26
C TRP A 117 -2.76 18.89 12.68
N LYS A 118 -3.40 18.97 13.85
CA LYS A 118 -4.32 17.92 14.32
C LYS A 118 -5.52 17.77 13.39
N SER A 119 -6.16 18.88 13.01
CA SER A 119 -7.27 18.86 12.04
C SER A 119 -6.84 18.31 10.68
N LEU A 120 -5.67 18.72 10.18
CA LEU A 120 -5.12 18.22 8.92
C LEU A 120 -4.81 16.73 9.00
N HIS A 121 -4.25 16.27 10.12
CA HIS A 121 -3.95 14.85 10.33
C HIS A 121 -5.22 14.01 10.34
N THR A 122 -6.25 14.42 11.08
CA THR A 122 -7.54 13.71 11.11
C THR A 122 -8.18 13.66 9.73
N LEU A 123 -8.24 14.79 9.02
CA LEU A 123 -8.84 14.84 7.68
C LEU A 123 -8.05 14.00 6.67
N ALA A 124 -6.72 14.04 6.73
CA ALA A 124 -5.87 13.20 5.89
C ALA A 124 -6.01 11.72 6.26
N ALA A 125 -6.14 11.37 7.54
CA ALA A 125 -6.38 10.00 8.00
C ALA A 125 -7.69 9.43 7.43
N ASP A 126 -8.79 10.18 7.56
CA ASP A 126 -10.08 9.78 6.99
C ASP A 126 -9.98 9.59 5.48
N ALA A 127 -9.35 10.54 4.77
CA ALA A 127 -9.15 10.45 3.33
C ALA A 127 -8.33 9.20 2.93
N VAL A 128 -7.23 8.90 3.63
CA VAL A 128 -6.40 7.73 3.34
C VAL A 128 -7.19 6.44 3.55
N VAL A 129 -7.99 6.32 4.61
CA VAL A 129 -8.82 5.13 4.85
C VAL A 129 -9.76 4.87 3.68
N TRP A 130 -10.49 5.90 3.22
CA TRP A 130 -11.41 5.77 2.07
C TRP A 130 -10.67 5.44 0.78
N LEU A 131 -9.56 6.14 0.49
CA LEU A 131 -8.79 5.94 -0.74
C LEU A 131 -8.13 4.56 -0.79
N VAL A 132 -7.59 4.07 0.33
CA VAL A 132 -7.01 2.73 0.43
C VAL A 132 -8.09 1.67 0.25
N GLY A 133 -9.27 1.84 0.87
CA GLY A 133 -10.41 0.95 0.67
C GLY A 133 -10.82 0.85 -0.80
N LEU A 134 -10.95 1.99 -1.48
CA LEU A 134 -11.26 2.05 -2.91
C LEU A 134 -10.15 1.39 -3.76
N HIS A 135 -8.88 1.63 -3.43
CA HIS A 135 -7.74 1.03 -4.12
C HIS A 135 -7.76 -0.50 -4.02
N ILE A 136 -7.96 -1.04 -2.81
CA ILE A 136 -8.07 -2.48 -2.59
C ILE A 136 -9.26 -3.05 -3.38
N ALA A 137 -10.41 -2.38 -3.35
CA ALA A 137 -11.61 -2.82 -4.07
C ALA A 137 -11.38 -2.91 -5.60
N LEU A 138 -10.79 -1.88 -6.20
CA LEU A 138 -10.48 -1.86 -7.64
C LEU A 138 -9.45 -2.93 -8.03
N HIS A 139 -8.53 -3.27 -7.12
CA HIS A 139 -7.46 -4.22 -7.39
C HIS A 139 -7.72 -5.63 -6.83
N TRP A 140 -8.90 -5.90 -6.25
CA TRP A 140 -9.23 -7.13 -5.52
C TRP A 140 -8.89 -8.42 -6.27
N LYS A 141 -9.32 -8.52 -7.54
CA LYS A 141 -9.05 -9.70 -8.38
C LYS A 141 -7.56 -9.98 -8.54
N TRP A 142 -6.76 -8.94 -8.74
CA TRP A 142 -5.31 -9.07 -8.87
C TRP A 142 -4.67 -9.48 -7.54
N ILE A 143 -5.10 -8.88 -6.43
CA ILE A 143 -4.60 -9.18 -5.08
C ILE A 143 -4.83 -10.66 -4.77
N VAL A 144 -6.07 -11.14 -4.83
CA VAL A 144 -6.42 -12.54 -4.50
C VAL A 144 -5.65 -13.53 -5.39
N THR A 145 -5.51 -13.21 -6.69
CA THR A 145 -4.77 -14.07 -7.63
C THR A 145 -3.29 -14.18 -7.26
N ASN A 146 -2.63 -13.06 -6.94
CA ASN A 146 -1.21 -13.05 -6.63
C ASN A 146 -0.91 -13.56 -5.21
N VAL A 147 -1.74 -13.24 -4.22
CA VAL A 147 -1.68 -13.81 -2.86
C VAL A 147 -1.79 -15.32 -2.94
N LYS A 148 -2.81 -15.86 -3.63
CA LYS A 148 -2.97 -17.31 -3.80
C LYS A 148 -1.76 -17.94 -4.49
N LYS A 149 -1.21 -17.29 -5.51
CA LYS A 149 -0.04 -17.77 -6.25
C LYS A 149 1.23 -17.81 -5.40
N TYR A 150 1.52 -16.76 -4.65
CA TYR A 150 2.81 -16.59 -3.98
C TYR A 150 2.83 -17.00 -2.50
N LEU A 151 1.68 -16.98 -1.81
CA LEU A 151 1.56 -17.41 -0.41
C LEU A 151 0.97 -18.82 -0.28
N PHE A 152 0.11 -19.24 -1.21
CA PHE A 152 -0.60 -20.52 -1.17
C PHE A 152 -0.33 -21.43 -2.36
N GLY A 153 0.63 -21.08 -3.24
CA GLY A 153 0.96 -21.86 -4.45
C GLY A 153 1.58 -23.23 -4.17
N TRP A 154 1.94 -23.51 -2.91
CA TRP A 154 2.42 -24.78 -2.39
C TRP A 154 1.27 -25.77 -2.08
N LEU A 155 0.02 -25.32 -2.06
CA LEU A 155 -1.14 -26.20 -1.88
C LEU A 155 -1.37 -27.02 -3.17
N PRO A 156 -1.59 -28.34 -3.06
CA PRO A 156 -1.81 -29.19 -4.21
C PRO A 156 -3.03 -28.72 -5.00
N LYS A 157 -2.85 -28.45 -6.31
CA LYS A 157 -3.99 -28.23 -7.21
C LYS A 157 -4.82 -29.50 -7.21
N ARG A 158 -6.09 -29.40 -6.77
CA ARG A 158 -7.08 -30.47 -6.92
C ARG A 158 -7.12 -30.85 -8.40
N ARG A 159 -6.52 -31.99 -8.77
CA ARG A 159 -6.61 -32.53 -10.14
C ARG A 159 -8.10 -32.71 -10.40
N ARG A 160 -8.68 -31.93 -11.31
CA ARG A 160 -9.94 -32.31 -11.94
C ARG A 160 -9.63 -33.60 -12.68
N THR A 161 -10.05 -34.73 -12.13
CA THR A 161 -10.11 -35.99 -12.86
C THR A 161 -11.01 -35.74 -14.06
N ALA A 162 -10.42 -35.67 -15.24
CA ALA A 162 -11.18 -35.69 -16.47
C ALA A 162 -11.92 -37.03 -16.48
N VAL A 163 -13.25 -36.99 -16.34
CA VAL A 163 -14.10 -38.14 -16.62
C VAL A 163 -13.94 -38.37 -18.12
N LYS A 164 -13.25 -39.44 -18.51
CA LYS A 164 -13.26 -39.91 -19.90
C LYS A 164 -14.74 -40.15 -20.25
N PRO A 165 -15.27 -39.59 -21.35
CA PRO A 165 -16.54 -40.04 -21.87
C PRO A 165 -16.36 -41.52 -22.18
N SER A 166 -17.07 -42.39 -21.44
CA SER A 166 -17.16 -43.79 -21.81
C SER A 166 -17.73 -43.86 -23.22
N GLU A 167 -17.07 -44.63 -24.06
CA GLU A 167 -17.54 -45.05 -25.38
C GLU A 167 -18.96 -45.62 -25.24
N ALA A 168 -19.97 -44.76 -25.41
CA ALA A 168 -21.34 -45.17 -25.63
C ALA A 168 -21.46 -45.50 -27.13
N THR A 169 -20.92 -46.66 -27.49
CA THR A 169 -21.21 -47.33 -28.76
C THR A 169 -21.73 -48.71 -28.41
N ILE A 170 -23.05 -48.85 -28.44
CA ILE A 170 -23.86 -49.78 -29.25
C ILE A 170 -25.28 -49.74 -28.69
#